data_AF-A0A955S646-F1
#
_entry.id   AF-A0A955S646-F1
#
_cell.length_a   1.000
_cell.length_b   1.000
_cell.length_c   1.000
_cell.angle_alpha   90.00
_cell.angle_beta   90.00
_cell.angle_gamma   90.00
#
_symmetry.space_group_name_H-M   'P 1'
#
loop_
_entity.id
_entity.type
_entity.pdbx_description
1 polymer ?
#
loop_
_entity_poly.entity_id
_entity_poly.type
_entity_poly.pdbx_seq_one_letter_code
_entity_poly.pdbx_strand_id
1 'polypeptide(L)'
;MLTYWTIGGNINAFLSDTTRREKYGKNLLLRLGQEISIDQRTLYQAAQFHRVYPRVNLSLPLNWSHYRYLSRLPNESQRRYWERRIIREHLSVKDLLGLLTSQENGASAPALSTPSRGLLYHYRVIKRSDLVSGGDVCLVDCGFENYIEPPSSSVRIDNTRIYRSVKNESYTLRAMRVTKEKIYVYKALIERIVDADTLVVIVDCGFGIYHREILRLRFIDAPEKSTTA
;
A
#
# COMPACT_ATOMS: atom_id res chain seq x y z
N MET A 1 -8.30 10.16 25.31
CA MET A 1 -6.95 10.00 24.73
C MET A 1 -6.40 8.61 25.02
N LEU A 2 -6.29 8.21 26.29
CA LEU A 2 -5.95 6.82 26.68
C LEU A 2 -6.86 5.77 26.03
N THR A 3 -8.18 5.98 26.02
CA THR A 3 -9.14 5.05 25.39
C THR A 3 -8.79 4.73 23.93
N TYR A 4 -8.52 5.74 23.11
CA TYR A 4 -8.16 5.55 21.70
C TYR A 4 -6.78 4.88 21.55
N TRP A 5 -5.84 5.20 22.43
CA TRP A 5 -4.54 4.53 22.46
C TRP A 5 -4.67 3.03 22.79
N THR A 6 -5.52 2.68 23.75
CA THR A 6 -5.79 1.29 24.15
C THR A 6 -6.54 0.53 23.06
N ILE A 7 -7.57 1.13 22.46
CA ILE A 7 -8.29 0.55 21.31
C ILE A 7 -7.31 0.24 20.18
N GLY A 8 -6.45 1.20 19.85
CA GLY A 8 -5.42 1.01 18.82
C GLY A 8 -4.43 -0.10 19.16
N GLY A 9 -4.01 -0.18 20.43
CA GLY A 9 -3.15 -1.26 20.92
C GLY A 9 -3.80 -2.63 20.76
N ASN A 10 -5.07 -2.76 21.16
CA ASN A 10 -5.81 -4.02 21.02
C ASN A 10 -6.00 -4.43 19.56
N ILE A 11 -6.31 -3.48 18.68
CA ILE A 11 -6.41 -3.73 17.23
C ILE A 11 -5.06 -4.24 16.68
N ASN A 12 -3.96 -3.54 16.99
CA ASN A 12 -2.64 -3.90 16.50
C ASN A 12 -2.16 -5.25 17.06
N ALA A 13 -2.43 -5.53 18.33
CA ALA A 13 -2.12 -6.81 18.97
C ALA A 13 -2.96 -7.96 18.40
N PHE A 14 -4.21 -7.71 18.02
CA PHE A 14 -5.03 -8.72 17.36
C PHE A 14 -4.55 -9.01 15.93
N LEU A 15 -4.08 -7.99 15.22
CA LEU A 15 -3.58 -8.09 13.83
C LEU A 15 -2.12 -8.55 13.71
N SER A 16 -1.38 -8.67 14.81
CA SER A 16 0.01 -9.16 14.79
C SER A 16 0.11 -10.67 14.57
N ASP A 17 -0.96 -11.43 14.88
CA ASP A 17 -1.09 -12.85 14.56
C ASP A 17 -1.45 -13.02 13.07
N THR A 18 -0.53 -13.62 12.30
CA THR A 18 -0.66 -13.83 10.85
C THR A 18 -1.95 -14.57 10.48
N THR A 19 -2.34 -15.56 11.30
CA THR A 19 -3.54 -16.37 11.08
C THR A 19 -4.81 -15.54 11.23
N ARG A 20 -4.86 -14.68 12.25
CA ARG A 20 -6.01 -13.79 12.51
C ARG A 20 -6.06 -12.66 11.48
N ARG A 21 -4.90 -12.16 11.06
CA ARG A 21 -4.80 -11.12 10.02
C ARG A 21 -5.30 -11.64 8.67
N GLU A 22 -4.98 -12.86 8.29
CA GLU A 22 -5.49 -13.47 7.06
C GLU A 22 -7.00 -13.71 7.12
N LYS A 23 -7.50 -14.22 8.26
CA LYS A 23 -8.92 -14.56 8.42
C LYS A 23 -9.84 -13.34 8.63
N TYR A 24 -9.37 -12.32 9.33
CA TYR A 24 -10.20 -11.19 9.77
C TYR A 24 -9.69 -9.82 9.31
N GLY A 25 -8.42 -9.69 8.91
CA GLY A 25 -7.79 -8.39 8.71
C GLY A 25 -8.46 -7.47 7.68
N LYS A 26 -9.05 -8.04 6.62
CA LYS A 26 -9.76 -7.26 5.59
C LYS A 26 -11.09 -6.65 6.09
N ASN A 27 -11.75 -7.24 7.09
CA ASN A 27 -13.09 -6.85 7.54
C ASN A 27 -13.19 -6.53 9.05
N LEU A 28 -12.10 -6.66 9.80
CA LEU A 28 -12.10 -6.52 11.26
C LEU A 28 -12.64 -5.16 11.71
N LEU A 29 -12.14 -4.08 11.12
CA LEU A 29 -12.51 -2.71 11.50
C LEU A 29 -13.92 -2.35 11.07
N LEU A 30 -14.40 -2.94 9.97
CA LEU A 30 -15.77 -2.76 9.49
C LEU A 30 -16.77 -3.44 10.43
N ARG A 31 -16.49 -4.69 10.85
CA ARG A 31 -17.32 -5.41 11.83
C ARG A 31 -17.29 -4.75 13.20
N LEU A 32 -16.10 -4.42 13.69
CA LEU A 32 -15.96 -3.71 14.97
C LEU A 32 -16.75 -2.42 14.96
N GLY A 33 -16.64 -1.61 13.89
CA GLY A 33 -17.37 -0.35 13.80
C GLY A 33 -18.89 -0.52 13.87
N GLN A 34 -19.42 -1.57 13.22
CA GLN A 34 -20.84 -1.92 13.28
C GLN A 34 -21.28 -2.39 14.67
N GLU A 35 -20.50 -3.25 15.33
CA GLU A 35 -20.86 -3.83 16.63
C GLU A 35 -20.77 -2.84 17.79
N ILE A 36 -19.74 -1.99 17.79
CA ILE A 36 -19.49 -1.04 18.89
C ILE A 36 -20.02 0.36 18.59
N SER A 37 -20.69 0.56 17.44
CA SER A 37 -21.21 1.84 16.97
C SER A 37 -20.16 2.96 16.95
N ILE A 38 -18.91 2.62 16.66
CA ILE A 38 -17.82 3.59 16.45
C ILE A 38 -17.51 3.64 14.96
N ASP A 39 -17.39 4.84 14.43
CA ASP A 39 -17.01 5.05 13.04
C ASP A 39 -15.69 4.35 12.68
N GLN A 40 -15.67 3.67 11.54
CA GLN A 40 -14.54 2.87 11.08
C GLN A 40 -13.26 3.71 10.94
N ARG A 41 -13.38 4.97 10.52
CA ARG A 41 -12.23 5.89 10.39
C ARG A 41 -11.59 6.16 11.74
N THR A 42 -12.41 6.29 12.78
CA THR A 42 -11.93 6.49 14.16
C THR A 42 -11.13 5.28 14.65
N LEU A 43 -11.54 4.06 14.31
CA LEU A 43 -10.79 2.84 14.64
C LEU A 43 -9.46 2.75 13.89
N TYR A 44 -9.43 3.12 12.61
CA TYR A 44 -8.17 3.23 11.85
C TYR A 44 -7.21 4.24 12.48
N GLN A 45 -7.72 5.43 12.84
CA GLN A 45 -6.92 6.46 13.48
C GLN A 45 -6.38 6.00 14.83
N ALA A 46 -7.18 5.27 15.61
CA ALA A 46 -6.75 4.71 16.89
C ALA A 46 -5.61 3.70 16.70
N ALA A 47 -5.76 2.76 15.75
CA ALA A 47 -4.72 1.80 15.40
C ALA A 47 -3.42 2.49 14.93
N GLN A 48 -3.54 3.51 14.08
CA GLN A 48 -2.42 4.32 13.62
C GLN A 48 -1.76 5.07 14.78
N PHE A 49 -2.55 5.67 15.67
CA PHE A 49 -2.03 6.42 16.82
C PHE A 49 -1.16 5.53 17.71
N HIS A 50 -1.63 4.34 18.09
CA HIS A 50 -0.84 3.42 18.90
C HIS A 50 0.45 2.96 18.18
N ARG A 51 0.37 2.70 16.87
CA ARG A 51 1.52 2.28 16.06
C ARG A 51 2.61 3.36 16.00
N VAL A 52 2.21 4.62 15.87
CA VAL A 52 3.11 5.77 15.77
C VAL A 52 3.61 6.23 17.15
N TYR A 53 2.80 6.03 18.18
CA TYR A 53 3.10 6.33 19.58
C TYR A 53 2.98 5.09 20.46
N PRO A 54 3.93 4.13 20.38
CA PRO A 54 3.90 2.93 21.23
C PRO A 54 4.00 3.23 22.72
N ARG A 55 4.45 4.43 23.09
CA ARG A 55 4.40 4.97 24.45
C ARG A 55 3.90 6.40 24.35
N VAL A 56 2.71 6.65 24.88
CA VAL A 56 2.14 8.00 24.96
C VAL A 56 2.37 8.56 26.35
N ASN A 57 2.84 9.80 26.43
CA ASN A 57 2.91 10.50 27.70
C ASN A 57 1.58 11.24 27.93
N LEU A 58 0.77 10.71 28.85
CA LEU A 58 -0.54 11.25 29.20
C LEU A 58 -0.48 12.57 29.97
N SER A 59 0.68 12.96 30.51
CA SER A 59 0.85 14.22 31.24
C SER A 59 1.03 15.43 30.33
N LEU A 60 1.21 15.22 29.03
CA LEU A 60 1.33 16.32 28.08
C LEU A 60 -0.04 16.97 27.82
N PRO A 61 -0.11 18.30 27.60
CA PRO A 61 -1.35 19.01 27.28
C PRO A 61 -1.83 18.76 25.84
N LEU A 62 -1.64 17.54 25.33
CA LEU A 62 -2.11 17.12 24.00
C LEU A 62 -3.30 16.18 24.14
N ASN A 63 -4.40 16.54 23.49
CA ASN A 63 -5.59 15.69 23.42
C ASN A 63 -5.55 14.74 22.20
N TRP A 64 -6.53 13.83 22.15
CA TRP A 64 -6.70 12.89 21.04
C TRP A 64 -6.69 13.56 19.66
N SER A 65 -7.35 14.71 19.51
CA SER A 65 -7.43 15.42 18.24
C SER A 65 -6.06 15.92 17.76
N HIS A 66 -5.19 16.39 18.67
CA HIS A 66 -3.81 16.72 18.32
C HIS A 66 -3.07 15.49 17.81
N TYR A 67 -3.13 14.39 18.56
CA TYR A 67 -2.47 13.14 18.19
C TYR A 67 -3.01 12.54 16.90
N ARG A 68 -4.30 12.73 16.59
CA ARG A 68 -4.89 12.33 15.31
C ARG A 68 -4.18 12.99 14.13
N TYR A 69 -3.85 14.28 14.23
CA TYR A 69 -3.13 15.00 13.16
C TYR A 69 -1.64 14.70 13.18
N LEU A 70 -1.01 14.67 14.37
CA LEU A 70 0.41 14.34 14.49
C LEU A 70 0.71 12.93 13.97
N SER A 71 -0.20 11.96 14.17
CA SER A 71 -0.04 10.59 13.70
C SER A 71 -0.03 10.46 12.17
N ARG A 72 -0.50 11.48 11.44
CA ARG A 72 -0.42 11.53 9.96
C ARG A 72 0.97 11.89 9.45
N LEU A 73 1.73 12.64 10.24
CA LEU A 73 3.07 13.05 9.84
C LEU A 73 3.97 11.81 9.74
N PRO A 74 4.67 11.58 8.63
CA PRO A 74 5.44 10.35 8.41
C PRO A 74 6.70 10.30 9.29
N ASN A 75 7.34 11.45 9.52
CA ASN A 75 8.63 11.54 10.20
C ASN A 75 8.47 11.78 11.71
N GLU A 76 9.16 10.96 12.52
CA GLU A 76 9.19 11.12 13.98
C GLU A 76 9.76 12.48 14.41
N SER A 77 10.79 12.98 13.72
CA SER A 77 11.39 14.28 14.01
C SER A 77 10.40 15.42 13.83
N GLN A 78 9.54 15.35 12.81
CA GLN A 78 8.47 16.33 12.59
C GLN A 78 7.40 16.23 13.67
N ARG A 79 7.00 15.01 14.07
CA ARG A 79 6.05 14.81 15.17
C ARG A 79 6.55 15.43 16.47
N ARG A 80 7.79 15.12 16.88
CA ARG A 80 8.41 15.68 18.08
C ARG A 80 8.62 17.20 18.02
N TYR A 81 8.87 17.75 16.82
CA TYR A 81 8.94 19.20 16.62
C TYR A 81 7.58 19.84 16.90
N TRP A 82 6.52 19.31 16.29
CA TRP A 82 5.17 19.84 16.45
C TRP A 82 4.63 19.65 17.87
N GLU A 83 4.92 18.54 18.54
CA GLU A 83 4.58 18.37 19.96
C GLU A 83 5.19 19.44 20.84
N ARG A 84 6.51 19.66 20.71
CA ARG A 84 7.20 20.72 21.48
C ARG A 84 6.63 22.09 21.17
N ARG A 85 6.29 22.34 19.91
CA ARG A 85 5.71 23.61 19.48
C ARG A 85 4.30 23.83 20.04
N ILE A 86 3.43 22.81 19.98
CA ILE A 86 2.08 22.84 20.57
C ILE A 86 2.15 23.13 22.06
N ILE A 87 3.07 22.48 22.78
CA ILE A 87 3.24 22.69 24.22
C ILE A 87 3.75 24.10 24.51
N ARG A 88 4.74 24.58 23.77
CA ARG A 88 5.38 25.89 23.98
C ARG A 88 4.46 27.06 23.63
N GLU A 89 3.72 26.95 22.53
CA GLU A 89 2.88 28.02 21.99
C GLU A 89 1.40 27.84 22.35
N HIS A 90 1.06 26.81 23.14
CA HIS A 90 -0.33 26.46 23.52
C HIS A 90 -1.28 26.38 22.33
N LEU A 91 -0.80 25.83 21.20
CA LEU A 91 -1.55 25.80 19.96
C LEU A 91 -2.82 24.98 20.10
N SER A 92 -3.95 25.53 19.66
CA SER A 92 -5.17 24.75 19.53
C SER A 92 -5.07 23.80 18.34
N VAL A 93 -6.01 22.84 18.28
CA VAL A 93 -6.15 21.95 17.13
C VAL A 93 -6.34 22.73 15.82
N LYS A 94 -7.05 23.87 15.87
CA LYS A 94 -7.29 24.74 14.73
C LYS A 94 -6.01 25.45 14.28
N ASP A 95 -5.21 25.93 15.22
CA ASP A 95 -3.94 26.61 14.93
C ASP A 95 -2.94 25.62 14.34
N LEU A 96 -2.86 24.41 14.90
CA LEU A 96 -2.05 23.33 14.34
C LEU A 96 -2.41 23.06 12.87
N LEU A 97 -3.70 22.97 12.55
CA LEU A 97 -4.16 22.75 11.18
C LEU A 97 -3.78 23.89 10.25
N GLY A 98 -4.06 25.13 10.64
CA GLY A 98 -3.72 26.31 9.85
C GLY A 98 -2.22 26.43 9.59
N LEU A 99 -1.39 26.10 10.59
CA LEU A 99 0.06 26.10 10.44
C LEU A 99 0.58 24.92 9.60
N LEU A 100 0.00 23.73 9.71
CA LEU A 100 0.36 22.57 8.87
C LEU A 100 0.05 22.86 7.39
N THR A 101 -1.14 23.39 7.10
CA THR A 101 -1.54 23.78 5.73
C THR A 101 -0.66 24.90 5.19
N SER A 102 -0.29 25.88 6.03
CA SER A 102 0.62 26.96 5.63
C SER A 102 2.05 26.45 5.38
N GLN A 103 2.49 25.44 6.15
CA GLN A 103 3.79 24.80 5.96
C GLN A 103 3.82 23.95 4.66
N GLU A 104 2.70 23.32 4.29
CA GLU A 104 2.54 22.62 3.01
C GLU A 104 2.54 23.57 1.81
N ASN A 105 1.97 24.77 1.95
CA ASN A 105 1.98 25.79 0.89
C ASN A 105 3.34 26.50 0.72
N GLY A 106 4.18 26.53 1.76
CA GLY A 106 5.52 27.12 1.74
C GLY A 106 6.67 26.13 1.51
N ALA A 107 6.45 24.84 1.75
CA ALA A 107 7.39 23.79 1.40
C ALA A 107 7.19 23.44 -0.08
N SER A 108 8.20 23.74 -0.93
CA SER A 108 8.33 23.06 -2.21
C SER A 108 8.13 21.57 -1.96
N ALA A 109 7.13 20.97 -2.63
CA ALA A 109 6.87 19.54 -2.55
C ALA A 109 8.22 18.81 -2.57
N PRO A 110 8.48 17.86 -1.65
CA PRO A 110 9.73 17.13 -1.65
C PRO A 110 9.95 16.62 -3.07
N ALA A 111 11.09 16.95 -3.66
CA ALA A 111 11.39 16.56 -5.03
C ALA A 111 11.22 15.04 -5.10
N LEU A 112 10.11 14.60 -5.68
CA LEU A 112 9.82 13.19 -5.84
C LEU A 112 10.98 12.65 -6.67
N SER A 113 11.65 11.62 -6.16
CA SER A 113 12.67 10.95 -6.95
C SER A 113 12.02 10.50 -8.26
N THR A 114 12.61 10.88 -9.39
CA THR A 114 12.08 10.46 -10.68
C THR A 114 12.06 8.92 -10.68
N PRO A 115 10.88 8.29 -10.78
CA PRO A 115 10.81 6.84 -10.72
C PRO A 115 11.61 6.27 -11.89
N SER A 116 12.52 5.34 -11.62
CA SER A 116 13.19 4.60 -12.68
C SER A 116 12.18 3.65 -13.32
N ARG A 117 11.93 3.83 -14.62
CA ARG A 117 11.06 2.92 -15.36
C ARG A 117 11.78 1.58 -15.52
N GLY A 118 11.20 0.50 -15.00
CA GLY A 118 11.64 -0.85 -15.32
C GLY A 118 11.16 -1.29 -16.71
N LEU A 119 11.30 -2.58 -17.01
CA LEU A 119 11.04 -3.12 -18.33
C LEU A 119 9.66 -3.81 -18.38
N LEU A 120 8.80 -3.34 -19.29
CA LEU A 120 7.50 -3.97 -19.54
C LEU A 120 7.66 -5.35 -20.19
N TYR A 121 6.72 -6.25 -19.88
CA TYR A 121 6.60 -7.57 -20.50
C TYR A 121 7.84 -8.47 -20.36
N HIS A 122 8.55 -8.32 -19.23
CA HIS A 122 9.65 -9.20 -18.84
C HIS A 122 9.22 -10.05 -17.66
N TYR A 123 9.41 -11.36 -17.79
CA TYR A 123 8.89 -12.36 -16.88
C TYR A 123 9.98 -13.31 -16.46
N ARG A 124 9.89 -13.80 -15.24
CA ARG A 124 10.65 -14.98 -14.81
C ARG A 124 9.88 -16.23 -15.19
N VAL A 125 10.60 -17.33 -15.24
CA VAL A 125 10.02 -18.67 -15.30
C VAL A 125 10.17 -19.32 -13.95
N ILE A 126 9.11 -19.97 -13.49
CA ILE A 126 9.07 -20.71 -12.24
C ILE A 126 8.87 -22.19 -12.52
N LYS A 127 9.38 -23.02 -11.62
CA LYS A 127 9.08 -24.44 -11.60
C LYS A 127 8.06 -24.69 -10.51
N ARG A 128 6.99 -25.40 -10.85
CA ARG A 128 5.93 -25.79 -9.93
C ARG A 128 5.74 -27.31 -10.03
N SER A 129 6.07 -28.00 -8.95
CA SER A 129 5.91 -29.45 -8.79
C SER A 129 4.59 -29.83 -8.13
N ASP A 130 3.93 -28.85 -7.50
CA ASP A 130 2.62 -28.95 -6.84
C ASP A 130 1.45 -29.12 -7.81
N LEU A 131 1.64 -28.78 -9.08
CA LEU A 131 0.56 -28.77 -10.08
C LEU A 131 0.39 -30.09 -10.84
N VAL A 132 1.40 -30.96 -10.88
CA VAL A 132 1.35 -32.20 -11.67
C VAL A 132 2.00 -33.35 -10.91
N SER A 133 1.28 -34.45 -10.75
CA SER A 133 1.81 -35.71 -10.22
C SER A 133 2.75 -36.36 -11.23
N GLY A 134 4.04 -36.01 -11.20
CA GLY A 134 5.06 -36.66 -12.06
C GLY A 134 6.23 -35.80 -12.53
N GLY A 135 6.31 -34.51 -12.17
CA GLY A 135 7.48 -33.69 -12.50
C GLY A 135 7.29 -32.19 -12.30
N ASP A 136 8.36 -31.43 -12.51
CA ASP A 136 8.34 -29.96 -12.51
C ASP A 136 7.71 -29.43 -13.81
N VAL A 137 6.67 -28.60 -13.70
CA VAL A 137 6.19 -27.80 -14.84
C VAL A 137 6.83 -26.42 -14.78
N CYS A 138 7.41 -26.00 -15.91
CA CYS A 138 7.91 -24.63 -16.09
C CYS A 138 6.77 -23.72 -16.53
N LEU A 139 6.49 -22.68 -15.75
CA LEU A 139 5.46 -21.68 -16.02
C LEU A 139 6.06 -20.28 -16.09
N VAL A 140 5.50 -19.43 -16.94
CA VAL A 140 5.81 -18.00 -16.94
C VAL A 140 5.00 -17.34 -15.83
N ASP A 141 5.68 -16.61 -14.95
CA ASP A 141 5.03 -15.83 -13.90
C ASP A 141 4.68 -14.43 -14.43
N CYS A 142 3.39 -14.21 -14.68
CA CYS A 142 2.84 -12.95 -15.17
C CYS A 142 2.49 -11.98 -14.03
N GLY A 143 2.79 -12.35 -12.79
CA GLY A 143 2.44 -11.63 -11.57
C GLY A 143 0.96 -11.74 -11.19
N PHE A 144 0.62 -11.22 -10.02
CA PHE A 144 -0.75 -11.26 -9.47
C PHE A 144 -1.34 -12.67 -9.45
N GLU A 145 -0.50 -13.68 -9.20
CA GLU A 145 -0.88 -15.10 -9.20
C GLU A 145 -1.37 -15.63 -10.56
N ASN A 146 -1.09 -14.91 -11.66
CA ASN A 146 -1.34 -15.38 -13.01
C ASN A 146 -0.12 -16.12 -13.55
N TYR A 147 -0.36 -17.34 -14.04
CA TYR A 147 0.67 -18.20 -14.61
C TYR A 147 0.21 -18.72 -15.97
N ILE A 148 1.13 -18.81 -16.93
CA ILE A 148 0.85 -19.45 -18.22
C ILE A 148 1.90 -20.51 -18.53
N GLU A 149 1.48 -21.51 -19.29
CA GLU A 149 2.43 -22.36 -19.99
C GLU A 149 3.17 -21.53 -21.05
N PRO A 150 4.49 -21.75 -21.23
CA PRO A 150 5.20 -21.03 -22.25
C PRO A 150 4.70 -21.38 -23.66
N PRO A 151 4.56 -20.39 -24.55
CA PRO A 151 4.03 -20.63 -25.90
C PRO A 151 4.92 -21.59 -26.70
N SER A 152 4.28 -22.44 -27.51
CA SER A 152 4.85 -23.66 -28.12
C SER A 152 6.07 -23.46 -29.03
N SER A 153 6.29 -22.24 -29.54
CA SER A 153 7.42 -21.92 -30.43
C SER A 153 8.68 -21.48 -29.69
N SER A 154 8.74 -21.69 -28.37
CA SER A 154 9.83 -21.16 -27.54
C SER A 154 11.04 -22.10 -27.47
N VAL A 155 12.23 -21.52 -27.64
CA VAL A 155 13.54 -22.13 -27.31
C VAL A 155 13.48 -22.70 -25.90
N ARG A 156 14.14 -23.84 -25.63
CA ARG A 156 14.19 -24.51 -24.32
C ARG A 156 14.26 -23.49 -23.18
N ILE A 157 13.20 -23.43 -22.40
CA ILE A 157 13.02 -22.45 -21.33
C ILE A 157 13.56 -23.02 -20.03
N ASP A 158 14.28 -22.18 -19.30
CA ASP A 158 14.79 -22.48 -17.96
C ASP A 158 14.35 -21.40 -16.96
N ASN A 159 14.44 -21.71 -15.67
CA ASN A 159 14.05 -20.81 -14.58
C ASN A 159 15.20 -19.89 -14.10
N THR A 160 16.33 -19.86 -14.81
CA THR A 160 17.51 -19.06 -14.46
C THR A 160 17.54 -17.73 -15.20
N ARG A 161 16.83 -17.64 -16.32
CA ARG A 161 16.78 -16.47 -17.19
C ARG A 161 15.47 -15.70 -17.05
N ILE A 162 15.52 -14.45 -17.51
CA ILE A 162 14.36 -13.59 -17.68
C ILE A 162 14.00 -13.61 -19.15
N TYR A 163 12.71 -13.64 -19.45
CA TYR A 163 12.19 -13.69 -20.81
C TYR A 163 11.32 -12.48 -21.09
N ARG A 164 11.50 -11.86 -22.26
CA ARG A 164 10.61 -10.83 -22.78
C ARG A 164 9.56 -11.47 -23.67
N SER A 165 8.29 -11.12 -23.48
CA SER A 165 7.25 -11.51 -24.43
C SER A 165 7.24 -10.60 -25.66
N VAL A 166 7.04 -11.18 -26.83
CA VAL A 166 6.85 -10.48 -28.10
C VAL A 166 5.58 -11.02 -28.74
N LYS A 167 4.66 -10.13 -29.09
CA LYS A 167 3.42 -10.47 -29.78
C LYS A 167 3.52 -10.02 -31.24
N ASN A 168 3.54 -10.99 -32.14
CA ASN A 168 3.28 -10.77 -33.56
C ASN A 168 1.86 -11.31 -33.82
N GLU A 169 1.72 -12.40 -34.58
CA GLU A 169 0.46 -13.15 -34.69
C GLU A 169 0.19 -14.01 -33.43
N SER A 170 1.24 -14.58 -32.86
CA SER A 170 1.23 -15.33 -31.60
C SER A 170 2.26 -14.77 -30.62
N TYR A 171 2.14 -15.17 -29.35
CA TYR A 171 3.11 -14.81 -28.33
C TYR A 171 4.36 -15.68 -28.44
N THR A 172 5.52 -15.05 -28.36
CA THR A 172 6.83 -15.72 -28.30
C THR A 172 7.65 -15.17 -27.14
N LEU A 173 8.63 -15.95 -26.67
CA LEU A 173 9.52 -15.57 -25.57
C LEU A 173 10.96 -15.46 -26.05
N ARG A 174 11.62 -14.36 -25.69
CA ARG A 174 13.04 -14.13 -25.95
C ARG A 174 13.81 -14.01 -24.64
N ALA A 175 14.85 -14.82 -24.46
CA ALA A 175 15.73 -14.72 -23.30
C ALA A 175 16.49 -13.38 -23.28
N MET A 176 16.53 -12.75 -22.11
CA MET A 176 17.15 -11.45 -21.88
C MET A 176 18.14 -11.51 -20.71
N ARG A 177 19.26 -10.79 -20.84
CA ARG A 177 20.22 -10.57 -19.75
C ARG A 177 19.78 -9.33 -18.95
N VAL A 178 18.82 -9.53 -18.06
CA VAL A 178 18.22 -8.48 -17.21
C VAL A 178 18.23 -8.96 -15.76
N THR A 179 18.33 -8.03 -14.81
CA THR A 179 18.28 -8.34 -13.38
C THR A 179 16.84 -8.35 -12.84
N LYS A 180 16.61 -9.04 -11.73
CA LYS A 180 15.26 -9.27 -11.18
C LYS A 180 14.58 -7.99 -10.67
N GLU A 181 15.34 -6.93 -10.41
CA GLU A 181 14.81 -5.66 -9.90
C GLU A 181 14.15 -4.83 -11.01
N LYS A 182 14.36 -5.19 -12.28
CA LYS A 182 13.82 -4.47 -13.44
C LYS A 182 12.58 -5.11 -14.06
N ILE A 183 12.12 -6.26 -13.54
CA ILE A 183 10.93 -6.96 -14.01
C ILE A 183 9.70 -6.64 -13.15
N TYR A 184 8.54 -7.19 -13.51
CA TYR A 184 7.25 -6.89 -12.87
C TYR A 184 6.86 -5.42 -12.88
N VAL A 185 7.23 -4.76 -13.98
CA VAL A 185 6.69 -3.47 -14.34
C VAL A 185 5.58 -3.71 -15.34
N TYR A 186 4.42 -3.15 -15.04
CA TYR A 186 3.20 -3.34 -15.81
C TYR A 186 2.70 -2.01 -16.34
N LYS A 187 2.01 -2.09 -17.49
CA LYS A 187 1.16 -1.00 -17.93
C LYS A 187 -0.17 -1.14 -17.19
N ALA A 188 -0.67 -0.05 -16.64
CA ALA A 188 -1.98 -0.01 -16.00
C ALA A 188 -2.81 1.12 -16.60
N LEU A 189 -4.09 0.85 -16.82
CA LEU A 189 -5.09 1.85 -17.20
C LEU A 189 -5.92 2.18 -15.96
N ILE A 190 -6.12 3.45 -15.68
CA ILE A 190 -7.02 3.88 -14.61
C ILE A 190 -8.45 3.68 -15.10
N GLU A 191 -9.19 2.78 -14.45
CA GLU A 191 -10.62 2.56 -14.71
C GLU A 191 -11.44 3.67 -14.04
N ARG A 192 -11.18 3.91 -12.75
CA ARG A 192 -11.80 5.00 -11.99
C ARG A 192 -10.94 5.45 -10.82
N ILE A 193 -11.14 6.70 -10.43
CA ILE A 193 -10.59 7.29 -9.20
C ILE A 193 -11.67 7.17 -8.12
N VAL A 194 -11.38 6.49 -7.01
CA VAL A 194 -12.32 6.33 -5.89
C VAL A 194 -12.28 7.57 -5.01
N ASP A 195 -11.08 7.90 -4.56
CA ASP A 195 -10.70 9.11 -3.84
C ASP A 195 -9.30 9.54 -4.31
N ALA A 196 -8.74 10.61 -3.75
CA ALA A 196 -7.48 11.15 -4.26
C ALA A 196 -6.25 10.24 -4.01
N ASP A 197 -6.34 9.24 -3.13
CA ASP A 197 -5.28 8.24 -2.90
C ASP A 197 -5.61 6.83 -3.39
N THR A 198 -6.83 6.54 -3.82
CA THR A 198 -7.27 5.19 -4.20
C THR A 198 -7.74 5.14 -5.64
N LEU A 199 -7.07 4.30 -6.43
CA LEU A 199 -7.33 4.08 -7.84
C LEU A 199 -7.82 2.65 -8.06
N VAL A 200 -8.85 2.50 -8.89
CA VAL A 200 -9.13 1.21 -9.52
C VAL A 200 -8.43 1.20 -10.87
N VAL A 201 -7.59 0.19 -11.08
CA VAL A 201 -6.81 0.06 -12.32
C VAL A 201 -7.02 -1.31 -12.95
N ILE A 202 -6.85 -1.34 -14.28
CA ILE A 202 -6.74 -2.56 -15.06
C ILE A 202 -5.26 -2.69 -15.46
N VAL A 203 -4.60 -3.69 -14.90
CA VAL A 203 -3.18 -4.01 -15.13
C VAL A 203 -3.07 -4.97 -16.30
N ASP A 204 -2.29 -4.60 -17.31
CA ASP A 204 -1.91 -5.48 -18.42
C ASP A 204 -0.72 -6.33 -17.99
N CYS A 205 -1.00 -7.61 -17.70
CA CYS A 205 0.00 -8.61 -17.32
C CYS A 205 0.72 -9.23 -18.54
N GLY A 206 0.36 -8.82 -19.76
CA GLY A 206 0.75 -9.45 -21.01
C GLY A 206 -0.02 -10.73 -21.30
N PHE A 207 0.28 -11.37 -22.44
CA PHE A 207 -0.39 -12.60 -22.89
C PHE A 207 -1.93 -12.52 -23.02
N GLY A 208 -2.49 -11.30 -23.09
CA GLY A 208 -3.93 -11.09 -23.11
C GLY A 208 -4.59 -11.19 -21.74
N ILE A 209 -3.80 -11.21 -20.67
CA ILE A 209 -4.27 -11.26 -19.28
C ILE A 209 -4.39 -9.83 -18.75
N TYR A 210 -5.59 -9.49 -18.28
CA TYR A 210 -5.88 -8.22 -17.63
C TYR A 210 -6.32 -8.47 -16.19
N HIS A 211 -5.60 -7.88 -15.25
CA HIS A 211 -5.87 -8.01 -13.81
C HIS A 211 -6.42 -6.71 -13.25
N ARG A 212 -7.61 -6.76 -12.63
CA ARG A 212 -8.22 -5.58 -12.02
C ARG A 212 -7.81 -5.48 -10.56
N GLU A 213 -7.22 -4.35 -10.18
CA GLU A 213 -6.67 -4.15 -8.83
C GLU A 213 -7.07 -2.79 -8.25
N ILE A 214 -7.18 -2.72 -6.92
CA ILE A 214 -7.38 -1.46 -6.20
C ILE A 214 -6.04 -1.04 -5.62
N LEU A 215 -5.48 0.06 -6.14
CA LEU A 215 -4.19 0.59 -5.71
C LEU A 215 -4.42 1.78 -4.77
N ARG A 216 -3.80 1.73 -3.60
CA ARG A 216 -3.71 2.88 -2.69
C ARG A 216 -2.33 3.51 -2.78
N LEU A 217 -2.29 4.79 -3.15
CA LEU A 217 -1.08 5.59 -3.25
C LEU A 217 -0.54 5.83 -1.84
N ARG A 218 0.64 5.28 -1.60
CA ARG A 218 1.31 5.45 -0.31
C ARG A 218 1.66 6.91 -0.12
N PHE A 219 1.39 7.44 1.07
CA PHE A 219 1.65 8.84 1.48
C PHE A 219 0.71 9.91 0.91
N ILE A 220 -0.35 9.51 0.23
CA ILE A 220 -1.49 10.38 -0.07
C ILE A 220 -2.64 9.87 0.81
N ASP A 221 -3.31 10.74 1.56
CA ASP A 221 -4.46 10.39 2.40
C ASP A 221 -5.56 11.43 2.12
N ALA A 222 -6.50 11.07 1.25
CA ALA A 222 -7.56 11.98 0.84
C ALA A 222 -8.89 11.59 1.50
N PRO A 223 -9.73 12.57 1.89
CA PRO A 223 -11.09 12.26 2.35
C PRO A 223 -11.93 11.67 1.21
N GLU A 224 -12.85 10.76 1.54
CA GLU A 224 -13.82 10.23 0.59
C GLU A 224 -14.67 11.36 0.00
N LYS A 225 -14.95 11.29 -1.31
CA LYS A 225 -15.62 12.36 -2.07
C LYS A 225 -17.02 12.73 -1.55
N SER A 226 -17.65 11.85 -0.77
CA SER A 226 -18.96 12.04 -0.12
C SER A 226 -18.89 12.63 1.29
N THR A 227 -17.69 12.90 1.84
CA THR A 227 -17.57 13.49 3.16
C THR A 227 -17.82 14.99 3.07
N THR A 228 -18.97 15.44 3.57
CA THR A 228 -19.24 16.87 3.78
C THR A 228 -18.14 17.46 4.66
N ALA A 229 -17.56 18.58 4.23
CA ALA A 229 -16.42 19.24 4.85
C ALA A 229 -16.68 19.70 6.29
#